data_AF-A0A1M6EX80-F1
#
_entry.id   AF-A0A1M6EX80-F1
#
_cell.length_a   1.000
_cell.length_b   1.000
_cell.length_c   1.000
_cell.angle_alpha   90.00
_cell.angle_beta   90.00
_cell.angle_gamma   90.00
#
_symmetry.space_group_name_H-M   'P 1'
#
loop_
_entity.id
_entity.type
_entity.pdbx_description
1 polymer ?
#
loop_
_entity_poly.entity_id
_entity_poly.type
_entity_poly.pdbx_seq_one_letter_code
_entity_poly.pdbx_strand_id
1 'polypeptide(L)'
;MQLYNTLSAEERARLIDEAGKERITLSFYAYAKIENPQQFRDDLFLAWNPLEALGRIYVAHEGINAQMSVPADQFEAFRTTLDEYDFMRGIRLNVAREQDDHSFLKLTIKVRHKIVADGLDDATFDVTNKGIHLKANEFNQLLDDPNTIVVDFRNHYESEVGHFKGAITPDVDTFRESLPIINDQLKDYKESKNLLMYCTGGIRCEKASAYFKHQGFKNVYQLEGGVIEYARQVKAENLESKFIGKNFVFDNRLGERITDDIISQCHQCGKPCDTHTNCANDGCHLLFIQCDECAAKMDHCCSTECQEIIHLPLVEQIKLRKGQSNSNKIFKKGKSEALKFKHSGALSDVSLAKAKPENDLPIRQKIATKKVLVGNGEHYYSKSQVALFTLTNKEINTGDLLLISGPTTGEVEFTLEKMLVNGVENTLATAGDKITIELPFKIRKSDKLFKITKK
;
A
#
# COMPACT_ATOMS: atom_id res chain seq x y z
N MET A 1 -10.15 25.80 8.07
CA MET A 1 -8.86 25.10 7.93
C MET A 1 -9.01 24.05 6.83
N GLN A 2 -8.03 23.89 5.94
CA GLN A 2 -8.09 22.86 4.89
C GLN A 2 -7.80 21.49 5.52
N LEU A 3 -8.75 20.56 5.44
CA LEU A 3 -8.62 19.22 6.03
C LEU A 3 -8.16 18.18 5.00
N TYR A 4 -7.23 18.56 4.12
CA TYR A 4 -6.70 17.70 3.07
C TYR A 4 -5.22 17.96 2.82
N ASN A 5 -4.52 16.96 2.28
CA ASN A 5 -3.11 17.07 1.94
C ASN A 5 -2.91 18.00 0.74
N THR A 6 -1.97 18.94 0.84
CA THR A 6 -1.59 19.85 -0.23
C THR A 6 -0.32 19.42 -0.96
N LEU A 7 0.46 18.49 -0.39
CA LEU A 7 1.73 18.04 -0.94
C LEU A 7 1.58 16.82 -1.86
N SER A 8 2.39 16.80 -2.92
CA SER A 8 2.62 15.62 -3.74
C SER A 8 3.34 14.52 -2.94
N ALA A 9 3.37 13.30 -3.49
CA ALA A 9 4.11 12.21 -2.88
C ALA A 9 5.63 12.44 -2.92
N GLU A 10 6.18 12.99 -4.00
CA GLU A 10 7.61 13.32 -4.07
C GLU A 10 7.98 14.50 -3.16
N GLU A 11 7.13 15.53 -3.11
CA GLU A 11 7.35 16.66 -2.20
C GLU A 11 7.42 16.18 -0.75
N ARG A 12 6.50 15.29 -0.35
CA ARG A 12 6.55 14.70 0.99
C ARG A 12 7.81 13.88 1.21
N ALA A 13 8.18 13.00 0.28
CA ALA A 13 9.39 12.19 0.40
C ALA A 13 10.63 13.06 0.62
N ARG A 14 10.77 14.14 -0.17
CA ARG A 14 11.89 15.08 -0.03
C ARG A 14 11.93 15.74 1.35
N LEU A 15 10.76 16.14 1.89
CA LEU A 15 10.69 16.72 3.23
C LEU A 15 11.04 15.72 4.33
N ILE A 16 10.68 14.44 4.15
CA ILE A 16 11.06 13.37 5.07
C ILE A 16 12.59 13.21 5.06
N ASP A 17 13.20 13.12 3.88
CA ASP A 17 14.66 13.03 3.72
C ASP A 17 15.38 14.25 4.32
N GLU A 18 14.88 15.46 4.05
CA GLU A 18 15.45 16.72 4.59
C GLU A 18 15.33 16.82 6.10
N ALA A 19 14.25 16.29 6.69
CA ALA A 19 14.07 16.26 8.14
C ALA A 19 15.02 15.28 8.83
N GLY A 20 15.38 14.17 8.15
CA GLY A 20 16.29 13.15 8.68
C GLY A 20 15.81 12.49 9.97
N LYS A 21 14.48 12.48 10.20
CA LYS A 21 13.87 11.89 11.39
C LYS A 21 13.43 10.47 11.12
N GLU A 22 13.83 9.56 11.99
CA GLU A 22 13.29 8.19 12.01
C GLU A 22 11.78 8.22 12.27
N ARG A 23 11.06 7.32 11.60
CA ARG A 23 9.61 7.17 11.77
C ARG A 23 9.25 5.77 12.25
N ILE A 24 8.25 5.72 13.12
CA ILE A 24 7.66 4.48 13.63
C ILE A 24 6.41 4.17 12.83
N THR A 25 6.44 3.09 12.07
CA THR A 25 5.30 2.51 11.36
C THR A 25 4.51 1.59 12.29
N LEU A 26 3.19 1.81 12.32
CA LEU A 26 2.28 1.13 13.23
C LEU A 26 0.89 0.88 12.65
N SER A 27 0.35 -0.23 13.13
CA SER A 27 -1.00 -0.77 13.11
C SER A 27 -1.94 -0.47 14.28
N PHE A 28 -3.19 -0.05 14.13
CA PHE A 28 -4.21 -0.32 15.17
C PHE A 28 -5.63 -0.32 14.62
N TYR A 29 -6.55 -0.88 15.40
CA TYR A 29 -7.98 -0.78 15.15
C TYR A 29 -8.75 -0.84 16.47
N ALA A 30 -9.94 -0.23 16.51
CA ALA A 30 -10.87 -0.38 17.61
C ALA A 30 -12.29 -0.40 17.07
N TYR A 31 -13.09 -1.35 17.58
CA TYR A 31 -14.53 -1.36 17.35
C TYR A 31 -15.22 -0.59 18.47
N ALA A 32 -15.93 0.46 18.11
CA ALA A 32 -16.66 1.32 19.03
C ALA A 32 -17.82 1.99 18.29
N LYS A 33 -18.90 2.33 19.01
CA LYS A 33 -20.01 3.08 18.43
C LYS A 33 -19.60 4.54 18.29
N ILE A 34 -19.34 4.98 17.06
CA ILE A 34 -19.02 6.37 16.73
C ILE A 34 -20.27 7.01 16.14
N GLU A 35 -20.85 7.97 16.86
CA GLU A 35 -22.09 8.62 16.45
C GLU A 35 -21.93 9.46 15.18
N ASN A 36 -20.85 10.27 15.12
CA ASN A 36 -20.55 11.13 13.97
C ASN A 36 -19.14 10.84 13.41
N PRO A 37 -19.02 9.87 12.48
CA PRO A 37 -17.74 9.54 11.86
C PRO A 37 -17.09 10.69 11.09
N GLN A 38 -17.88 11.64 10.58
CA GLN A 38 -17.35 12.80 9.87
C GLN A 38 -16.66 13.77 10.84
N GLN A 39 -17.31 14.08 11.96
CA GLN A 39 -16.70 14.91 13.01
C GLN A 39 -15.43 14.23 13.55
N PHE A 40 -15.51 12.95 13.89
CA PHE A 40 -14.36 12.19 14.37
C PHE A 40 -13.20 12.18 13.36
N ARG A 41 -13.50 12.00 12.07
CA ARG A 41 -12.49 12.10 10.99
C ARG A 41 -11.79 13.46 11.01
N ASP A 42 -12.56 14.53 11.14
CA ASP A 42 -12.05 15.90 11.07
C ASP A 42 -11.19 16.22 12.30
N ASP A 43 -11.63 15.82 13.50
CA ASP A 43 -10.87 15.96 14.75
C ASP A 43 -9.53 15.25 14.69
N LEU A 44 -9.51 13.99 14.23
CA LEU A 44 -8.28 13.23 14.05
C LEU A 44 -7.33 13.91 13.06
N PHE A 45 -7.85 14.46 11.95
CA PHE A 45 -7.00 15.14 10.97
C PHE A 45 -6.35 16.38 11.59
N LEU A 46 -7.09 17.12 12.41
CA LEU A 46 -6.59 18.31 13.11
C LEU A 46 -5.56 17.97 14.18
N ALA A 47 -5.73 16.88 14.91
CA ALA A 47 -4.79 16.42 15.92
C ALA A 47 -3.50 15.86 15.30
N TRP A 48 -3.62 15.08 14.22
CA TRP A 48 -2.50 14.29 13.68
C TRP A 48 -1.67 14.99 12.61
N ASN A 49 -2.25 15.94 11.87
CA ASN A 49 -1.51 16.68 10.86
C ASN A 49 -0.34 17.52 11.43
N PRO A 50 -0.48 18.23 12.57
CA PRO A 50 0.63 18.93 13.23
C PRO A 50 1.73 18.00 13.77
N LEU A 51 1.39 16.74 14.07
CA LEU A 51 2.33 15.72 14.52
C LEU A 51 3.09 15.06 13.35
N GLU A 52 2.86 15.54 12.13
CA GLU A 52 3.41 14.97 10.89
C GLU A 52 3.10 13.47 10.75
N ALA A 53 1.99 13.02 11.32
CA ALA A 53 1.52 11.65 11.16
C ALA A 53 1.05 11.43 9.72
N LEU A 54 1.45 10.31 9.12
CA LEU A 54 1.11 9.94 7.75
C LEU A 54 0.52 8.54 7.76
N GLY A 55 -0.49 8.26 6.96
CA GLY A 55 -1.16 6.97 7.05
C GLY A 55 -2.44 6.88 6.25
N ARG A 56 -3.03 5.69 6.28
CA ARG A 56 -4.36 5.41 5.79
C ARG A 56 -5.23 4.97 6.96
N ILE A 57 -6.24 5.78 7.23
CA ILE A 57 -7.16 5.59 8.34
C ILE A 57 -8.58 5.56 7.80
N TYR A 58 -9.32 4.54 8.21
CA TYR A 58 -10.75 4.41 7.96
C TYR A 58 -11.49 4.59 9.27
N VAL A 59 -12.49 5.46 9.24
CA VAL A 59 -13.44 5.63 10.33
C VAL A 59 -14.83 5.30 9.82
N ALA A 60 -15.62 4.65 10.66
CA ALA A 60 -17.00 4.30 10.38
C ALA A 60 -17.80 4.38 11.68
N HIS A 61 -19.12 4.23 11.61
CA HIS A 61 -19.95 4.13 12.81
C HIS A 61 -19.54 2.99 13.75
N GLU A 62 -18.91 1.95 13.20
CA GLU A 62 -18.44 0.79 13.95
C GLU A 62 -17.02 0.92 14.52
N GLY A 63 -16.29 2.01 14.25
CA GLY A 63 -14.98 2.23 14.85
C GLY A 63 -13.92 2.86 13.94
N ILE A 64 -12.66 2.50 14.19
CA ILE A 64 -11.47 3.00 13.49
C ILE A 64 -10.52 1.86 13.10
N ASN A 65 -9.88 2.00 11.94
CA ASN A 65 -8.78 1.16 11.49
C ASN A 65 -7.69 2.06 10.90
N ALA A 66 -6.47 1.97 11.41
CA ALA A 66 -5.36 2.84 11.07
C ALA A 66 -4.10 2.05 10.76
N GLN A 67 -3.48 2.38 9.64
CA GLN A 67 -2.14 1.97 9.25
C GLN A 67 -1.37 3.25 8.96
N MET A 68 -0.32 3.52 9.73
CA MET A 68 0.32 4.84 9.70
C MET A 68 1.78 4.80 10.11
N SER A 69 2.50 5.89 9.88
CA SER A 69 3.81 6.18 10.45
C SER A 69 3.79 7.55 11.11
N VAL A 70 4.52 7.67 12.21
CA VAL A 70 4.72 8.93 12.95
C VAL A 70 6.21 9.16 13.16
N PRO A 71 6.71 10.42 13.17
CA PRO A 71 8.07 10.69 13.64
C PRO A 71 8.30 10.09 15.02
N ALA A 72 9.45 9.47 15.25
CA ALA A 72 9.76 8.80 16.51
C ALA A 72 9.72 9.75 17.72
N ASP A 73 10.14 11.00 17.53
CA ASP A 73 10.11 12.07 18.53
C ASP A 73 8.68 12.54 18.87
N GLN A 74 7.71 12.31 17.99
CA GLN A 74 6.30 12.66 18.18
C GLN A 74 5.42 11.50 18.67
N PHE A 75 5.99 10.31 18.87
CA PHE A 75 5.24 9.09 19.16
C PHE A 75 4.39 9.20 20.43
N GLU A 76 4.94 9.73 21.53
CA GLU A 76 4.19 9.87 22.79
C GLU A 76 3.13 10.99 22.72
N ALA A 77 3.40 12.07 21.98
CA ALA A 77 2.40 13.10 21.70
C ALA A 77 1.23 12.50 20.88
N PHE A 78 1.54 11.67 19.89
CA PHE A 78 0.54 10.92 19.13
C PHE A 78 -0.27 9.98 20.03
N ARG A 79 0.37 9.22 20.92
CA ARG A 79 -0.34 8.35 21.89
C ARG A 79 -1.31 9.13 22.78
N THR A 80 -0.90 10.31 23.23
CA THR A 80 -1.76 11.19 24.03
C THR A 80 -3.06 11.53 23.31
N THR A 81 -3.01 11.75 21.98
CA THR A 81 -4.24 12.00 21.18
C THR A 81 -5.19 10.80 21.13
N LEU A 82 -4.68 9.58 21.29
CA LEU A 82 -5.52 8.38 21.33
C LEU A 82 -6.24 8.27 22.68
N ASP A 83 -5.57 8.64 23.76
CA ASP A 83 -6.10 8.54 25.13
C ASP A 83 -7.23 9.54 25.43
N GLU A 84 -7.42 10.55 24.58
CA GLU A 84 -8.56 11.48 24.59
C GLU A 84 -9.90 10.77 24.35
N TYR A 85 -9.88 9.62 23.68
CA TYR A 85 -11.06 8.83 23.40
C TYR A 85 -11.09 7.57 24.27
N ASP A 86 -12.13 7.42 25.09
CA ASP A 86 -12.22 6.31 26.06
C ASP A 86 -12.04 4.91 25.42
N PHE A 87 -12.53 4.71 24.20
CA PHE A 87 -12.42 3.43 23.48
C PHE A 87 -11.04 3.20 22.83
N MET A 88 -10.17 4.21 22.78
CA MET A 88 -8.79 4.11 22.28
C MET A 88 -7.75 4.26 23.41
N ARG A 89 -8.17 4.56 24.64
CA ARG A 89 -7.25 4.67 25.77
C ARG A 89 -6.53 3.36 26.01
N GLY A 90 -5.20 3.40 26.01
CA GLY A 90 -4.36 2.20 26.18
C GLY A 90 -4.47 1.17 25.06
N ILE A 91 -4.94 1.58 23.88
CA ILE A 91 -5.03 0.69 22.71
C ILE A 91 -3.66 0.10 22.35
N ARG A 92 -3.64 -1.19 21.98
CA ARG A 92 -2.44 -1.82 21.47
C ARG A 92 -2.08 -1.24 20.11
N LEU A 93 -0.85 -0.75 20.00
CA LEU A 93 -0.23 -0.35 18.75
C LEU A 93 0.64 -1.50 18.25
N ASN A 94 0.27 -2.09 17.12
CA ASN A 94 1.08 -3.09 16.44
C ASN A 94 2.22 -2.36 15.71
N VAL A 95 3.34 -2.17 16.39
CA VAL A 95 4.54 -1.56 15.80
C VAL A 95 5.17 -2.55 14.82
N ALA A 96 5.47 -2.07 13.61
CA ALA A 96 6.12 -2.84 12.57
C ALA A 96 7.49 -3.40 12.99
N ARG A 97 7.90 -4.51 12.39
CA ARG A 97 9.24 -5.08 12.64
C ARG A 97 10.34 -4.32 11.89
N GLU A 98 10.07 -3.99 10.63
CA GLU A 98 10.98 -3.23 9.76
C GLU A 98 10.47 -1.79 9.65
N GLN A 99 11.32 -0.78 9.83
CA GLN A 99 10.91 0.62 9.71
C GLN A 99 11.33 1.17 8.35
N ASP A 100 10.47 2.01 7.76
CA ASP A 100 10.77 2.76 6.53
C ASP A 100 10.10 4.13 6.66
N ASP A 101 10.90 5.18 6.60
CA ASP A 101 10.43 6.56 6.71
C ASP A 101 9.42 6.91 5.60
N HIS A 102 9.48 6.19 4.47
CA HIS A 102 8.59 6.35 3.33
C HIS A 102 7.40 5.39 3.34
N SER A 103 7.13 4.66 4.44
CA SER A 103 5.98 3.75 4.56
C SER A 103 4.67 4.43 4.12
N PHE A 104 4.49 5.70 4.49
CA PHE A 104 3.36 6.54 4.10
C PHE A 104 3.83 7.94 3.71
N LEU A 105 3.19 8.51 2.68
CA LEU A 105 3.52 9.86 2.17
C LEU A 105 2.37 10.87 2.33
N LYS A 106 1.22 10.46 2.88
CA LYS A 106 0.03 11.32 3.03
C LYS A 106 -0.76 10.92 4.27
N LEU A 107 -1.37 11.88 4.95
CA LEU A 107 -2.36 11.61 5.99
C LEU A 107 -3.75 11.47 5.35
N THR A 108 -4.23 10.24 5.23
CA THR A 108 -5.49 9.93 4.55
C THR A 108 -6.48 9.35 5.54
N ILE A 109 -7.37 10.19 6.07
CA ILE A 109 -8.48 9.75 6.93
C ILE A 109 -9.77 9.81 6.12
N LYS A 110 -10.43 8.66 5.94
CA LYS A 110 -11.64 8.54 5.14
C LYS A 110 -12.78 7.94 5.95
N VAL A 111 -13.95 8.56 5.85
CA VAL A 111 -15.21 7.98 6.33
C VAL A 111 -15.61 6.83 5.41
N ARG A 112 -16.02 5.72 6.00
CA ARG A 112 -16.47 4.49 5.34
C ARG A 112 -17.73 3.97 6.00
N HIS A 113 -18.46 3.10 5.30
CA HIS A 113 -19.57 2.36 5.90
C HIS A 113 -19.07 1.36 6.93
N LYS A 114 -17.93 0.71 6.65
CA LYS A 114 -17.24 -0.24 7.52
C LYS A 114 -15.74 0.02 7.53
N ILE A 115 -15.08 -0.21 8.65
CA ILE A 115 -13.61 -0.09 8.79
C ILE A 115 -12.86 -1.26 8.14
N VAL A 116 -13.57 -2.36 7.89
CA VAL A 116 -13.15 -3.48 7.06
C VAL A 116 -14.31 -3.94 6.17
N ALA A 117 -14.07 -4.12 4.87
CA ALA A 117 -15.13 -4.51 3.94
C ALA A 117 -15.41 -6.03 4.04
N ASP A 118 -16.27 -6.42 4.98
CA ASP A 118 -16.63 -7.81 5.27
C ASP A 118 -17.81 -8.35 4.42
N GLY A 119 -18.72 -7.48 3.96
CA GLY A 119 -19.95 -7.90 3.27
C GLY A 119 -20.98 -8.61 4.13
N LEU A 120 -20.84 -8.52 5.44
CA LEU A 120 -21.78 -9.07 6.40
C LEU A 120 -22.88 -8.05 6.72
N ASP A 121 -24.07 -8.56 7.04
CA ASP A 121 -25.13 -7.77 7.66
C ASP A 121 -25.04 -7.92 9.18
N ASP A 122 -24.48 -6.89 9.83
CA ASP A 122 -24.25 -6.87 11.28
C ASP A 122 -25.56 -6.90 12.08
N ALA A 123 -26.72 -6.63 11.46
CA ALA A 123 -28.02 -6.73 12.14
C ALA A 123 -28.47 -8.19 12.35
N THR A 124 -27.85 -9.15 11.66
CA THR A 124 -28.27 -10.56 11.67
C THR A 124 -27.61 -11.39 12.78
N PHE A 125 -26.54 -10.90 13.40
CA PHE A 125 -25.82 -11.60 14.47
C PHE A 125 -25.06 -10.65 15.39
N ASP A 126 -24.69 -11.14 16.58
CA ASP A 126 -23.89 -10.37 17.53
C ASP A 126 -22.40 -10.35 17.13
N VAL A 127 -21.95 -9.23 16.56
CA VAL A 127 -20.55 -8.99 16.18
C VAL A 127 -19.58 -8.92 17.38
N THR A 128 -20.10 -8.82 18.60
CA THR A 128 -19.29 -8.82 19.83
C THR A 128 -19.03 -10.22 20.37
N ASN A 129 -19.78 -11.23 19.90
CA ASN A 129 -19.59 -12.63 20.26
C ASN A 129 -18.41 -13.24 19.51
N LYS A 130 -17.19 -12.80 19.84
CA LYS A 130 -15.96 -13.13 19.13
C LYS A 130 -15.37 -14.48 19.56
N GLY A 131 -14.42 -14.96 18.77
CA GLY A 131 -13.58 -16.11 19.11
C GLY A 131 -12.62 -15.80 20.26
N ILE A 132 -12.00 -16.85 20.81
CA ILE A 132 -11.00 -16.72 21.87
C ILE A 132 -9.68 -16.24 21.27
N HIS A 133 -9.12 -15.15 21.80
CA HIS A 133 -7.79 -14.67 21.42
C HIS A 133 -6.70 -15.55 22.01
N LEU A 134 -5.76 -15.97 21.18
CA LEU A 134 -4.60 -16.78 21.57
C LEU A 134 -3.31 -16.02 21.33
N LYS A 135 -2.39 -16.08 22.29
CA LYS A 135 -1.01 -15.62 22.12
C LYS A 135 -0.22 -16.58 21.24
N ALA A 136 0.97 -16.17 20.79
CA ALA A 136 1.79 -16.93 19.84
C ALA A 136 2.08 -18.37 20.30
N ASN A 137 2.41 -18.56 21.58
CA ASN A 137 2.67 -19.89 22.13
C ASN A 137 1.41 -20.79 22.13
N GLU A 138 0.27 -20.27 22.59
CA GLU A 138 -1.01 -21.00 22.60
C GLU A 138 -1.50 -21.29 21.18
N PHE A 139 -1.33 -20.33 20.28
CA PHE A 139 -1.63 -20.48 18.86
C PHE A 139 -0.77 -21.59 18.24
N ASN A 140 0.54 -21.61 18.53
CA ASN A 140 1.43 -22.67 18.09
C ASN A 140 0.99 -24.04 18.62
N GLN A 141 0.67 -24.16 19.90
CA GLN A 141 0.21 -25.42 20.49
C GLN A 141 -1.06 -25.94 19.79
N LEU A 142 -2.03 -25.05 19.58
CA LEU A 142 -3.28 -25.43 18.92
C LEU A 142 -3.08 -25.76 17.44
N LEU A 143 -2.09 -25.16 16.78
CA LEU A 143 -1.71 -25.47 15.41
C LEU A 143 -1.07 -26.86 15.24
N ASP A 144 -0.48 -27.43 16.30
CA ASP A 144 0.01 -28.83 16.29
C ASP A 144 -1.09 -29.86 16.53
N ASP A 145 -2.25 -29.43 17.03
CA ASP A 145 -3.36 -30.34 17.30
C ASP A 145 -3.97 -30.83 15.96
N PRO A 146 -3.96 -32.14 15.67
CA PRO A 146 -4.57 -32.70 14.45
C PRO A 146 -6.10 -32.50 14.42
N ASN A 147 -6.71 -32.06 15.51
CA ASN A 147 -8.10 -31.66 15.58
C ASN A 147 -8.35 -30.18 15.24
N THR A 148 -7.33 -29.45 14.82
CA THR A 148 -7.42 -28.03 14.46
C THR A 148 -7.38 -27.83 12.94
N ILE A 149 -8.24 -26.94 12.47
CA ILE A 149 -8.24 -26.40 11.12
C ILE A 149 -7.81 -24.95 11.23
N VAL A 150 -6.67 -24.61 10.63
CA VAL A 150 -6.19 -23.24 10.54
C VAL A 150 -6.60 -22.59 9.22
N VAL A 151 -7.10 -21.36 9.28
CA VAL A 151 -7.61 -20.62 8.12
C VAL A 151 -6.98 -19.24 8.04
N ASP A 152 -6.45 -18.91 6.86
CA ASP A 152 -5.97 -17.59 6.51
C ASP A 152 -7.11 -16.72 5.99
N PHE A 153 -7.46 -15.66 6.72
CA PHE A 153 -8.48 -14.68 6.28
C PHE A 153 -7.89 -13.54 5.45
N ARG A 154 -6.66 -13.70 4.98
CA ARG A 154 -6.03 -12.78 4.06
C ARG A 154 -6.44 -13.04 2.62
N ASN A 155 -6.17 -12.07 1.75
CA ASN A 155 -6.41 -12.22 0.32
C ASN A 155 -5.28 -13.08 -0.28
N HIS A 156 -5.51 -13.69 -1.45
CA HIS A 156 -4.55 -14.64 -2.04
C HIS A 156 -3.13 -14.07 -2.21
N TYR A 157 -3.00 -12.79 -2.59
CA TYR A 157 -1.69 -12.13 -2.78
C TYR A 157 -0.92 -11.91 -1.46
N GLU A 158 -1.60 -12.00 -0.32
CA GLU A 158 -0.95 -11.93 0.99
C GLU A 158 -0.45 -13.31 1.43
N SER A 159 -1.23 -14.37 1.15
CA SER A 159 -0.89 -15.75 1.48
C SER A 159 0.21 -16.32 0.60
N GLU A 160 0.27 -15.91 -0.68
CA GLU A 160 1.24 -16.44 -1.66
C GLU A 160 2.71 -16.24 -1.23
N VAL A 161 3.01 -15.16 -0.50
CA VAL A 161 4.38 -14.84 -0.02
C VAL A 161 4.69 -15.31 1.39
N GLY A 162 3.68 -15.71 2.15
CA GLY A 162 3.88 -16.23 3.49
C GLY A 162 2.56 -16.57 4.16
N HIS A 163 2.52 -17.66 4.92
CA HIS A 163 1.35 -18.16 5.64
C HIS A 163 1.78 -19.09 6.79
N PHE A 164 0.84 -19.47 7.66
CA PHE A 164 1.09 -20.55 8.62
C PHE A 164 1.07 -21.90 7.93
N LYS A 165 2.01 -22.78 8.26
CA LYS A 165 2.07 -24.15 7.74
C LYS A 165 0.73 -24.87 7.95
N GLY A 166 0.25 -25.57 6.91
CA GLY A 166 -1.03 -26.29 6.93
C GLY A 166 -2.29 -25.41 6.94
N ALA A 167 -2.17 -24.09 6.77
CA ALA A 167 -3.32 -23.20 6.69
C ALA A 167 -4.11 -23.40 5.40
N ILE A 168 -5.44 -23.40 5.51
CA ILE A 168 -6.32 -23.20 4.37
C ILE A 168 -6.17 -21.74 3.91
N THR A 169 -5.75 -21.56 2.67
CA THR A 169 -5.53 -20.26 2.01
C THR A 169 -6.54 -20.08 0.87
N PRO A 170 -7.70 -19.45 1.12
CA PRO A 170 -8.73 -19.30 0.10
C PRO A 170 -8.23 -18.49 -1.10
N ASP A 171 -8.54 -18.96 -2.31
CA ASP A 171 -8.23 -18.23 -3.53
C ASP A 171 -9.23 -17.10 -3.79
N VAL A 172 -9.12 -16.04 -3.00
CA VAL A 172 -10.03 -14.88 -3.08
C VAL A 172 -9.29 -13.57 -3.28
N ASP A 173 -9.97 -12.62 -3.92
CA ASP A 173 -9.44 -11.28 -4.14
C ASP A 173 -9.79 -10.36 -2.96
N THR A 174 -10.89 -10.66 -2.26
CA THR A 174 -11.39 -9.87 -1.13
C THR A 174 -11.77 -10.71 0.08
N PHE A 175 -11.65 -10.12 1.27
CA PHE A 175 -12.09 -10.74 2.53
C PHE A 175 -13.57 -11.16 2.50
N ARG A 176 -14.45 -10.35 1.91
CA ARG A 176 -15.87 -10.66 1.76
C ARG A 176 -16.14 -12.00 1.05
N GLU A 177 -15.36 -12.31 0.02
CA GLU A 177 -15.49 -13.56 -0.73
C GLU A 177 -15.08 -14.78 0.11
N SER A 178 -14.10 -14.62 1.02
CA SER A 178 -13.59 -15.74 1.83
C SER A 178 -14.63 -16.34 2.76
N LEU A 179 -15.48 -15.52 3.37
CA LEU A 179 -16.42 -15.92 4.42
C LEU A 179 -17.40 -17.03 3.99
N PRO A 180 -18.17 -16.89 2.88
CA PRO A 180 -19.07 -17.96 2.43
C PRO A 180 -18.31 -19.19 1.94
N ILE A 181 -17.15 -19.03 1.28
CA ILE A 181 -16.34 -20.15 0.75
C ILE A 181 -15.84 -21.03 1.89
N ILE A 182 -15.25 -20.43 2.92
CA ILE A 182 -14.75 -21.16 4.09
C ILE A 182 -15.90 -21.80 4.86
N ASN A 183 -17.03 -21.10 5.01
CA ASN A 183 -18.20 -21.65 5.71
C ASN A 183 -18.74 -22.91 5.03
N ASP A 184 -18.85 -22.91 3.69
CA ASP A 184 -19.29 -24.09 2.95
C ASP A 184 -18.25 -25.23 3.03
N GLN A 185 -16.96 -24.90 2.89
CA GLN A 185 -15.87 -25.88 3.00
C GLN A 185 -15.80 -26.55 4.38
N LEU A 186 -16.13 -25.82 5.45
CA LEU A 186 -15.97 -26.27 6.83
C LEU A 186 -17.28 -26.66 7.53
N LYS A 187 -18.41 -26.69 6.82
CA LYS A 187 -19.74 -26.86 7.42
C LYS A 187 -19.93 -28.15 8.22
N ASP A 188 -19.23 -29.22 7.86
CA ASP A 188 -19.32 -30.53 8.52
C ASP A 188 -18.43 -30.62 9.77
N TYR A 189 -17.57 -29.63 10.01
CA TYR A 189 -16.60 -29.60 11.10
C TYR A 189 -16.99 -28.65 12.26
N LYS A 190 -18.17 -28.02 12.18
CA LYS A 190 -18.65 -26.97 13.09
C LYS A 190 -18.52 -27.34 14.58
N GLU A 191 -18.79 -28.59 14.91
CA GLU A 191 -18.79 -29.06 16.31
C GLU A 191 -17.58 -29.92 16.67
N SER A 192 -16.89 -30.48 15.67
CA SER A 192 -15.88 -31.53 15.86
C SER A 192 -14.44 -31.02 15.82
N LYS A 193 -14.19 -29.87 15.19
CA LYS A 193 -12.84 -29.31 14.99
C LYS A 193 -12.69 -27.95 15.66
N ASN A 194 -11.45 -27.61 16.01
CA ASN A 194 -11.09 -26.24 16.36
C ASN A 194 -10.91 -25.43 15.08
N LEU A 195 -11.56 -24.28 14.99
CA LEU A 195 -11.35 -23.30 13.92
C LEU A 195 -10.37 -22.25 14.42
N LEU A 196 -9.14 -22.28 13.91
CA LEU A 196 -8.06 -21.36 14.24
C LEU A 196 -7.88 -20.35 13.11
N MET A 197 -7.89 -19.06 13.42
CA MET A 197 -7.96 -18.02 12.39
C MET A 197 -6.90 -16.95 12.60
N TYR A 198 -6.39 -16.40 11.50
CA TYR A 198 -5.46 -15.29 11.56
C TYR A 198 -5.60 -14.35 10.36
N CYS A 199 -5.04 -13.16 10.52
CA CYS A 199 -4.78 -12.22 9.45
C CYS A 199 -3.59 -11.33 9.86
N THR A 200 -3.25 -10.32 9.06
CA THR A 200 -2.08 -9.45 9.28
C THR A 200 -2.07 -8.79 10.67
N GLY A 201 -3.17 -8.15 11.07
CA GLY A 201 -3.26 -7.32 12.28
C GLY A 201 -4.44 -7.63 13.21
N GLY A 202 -5.24 -8.66 12.93
CA GLY A 202 -6.36 -9.12 13.75
C GLY A 202 -7.75 -8.62 13.33
N ILE A 203 -7.89 -7.42 12.74
CA ILE A 203 -9.19 -6.78 12.48
C ILE A 203 -10.21 -7.64 11.69
N ARG A 204 -9.76 -8.44 10.72
CA ARG A 204 -10.62 -9.34 9.94
C ARG A 204 -11.16 -10.49 10.78
N CYS A 205 -10.32 -11.04 11.66
CA CYS A 205 -10.67 -12.17 12.53
C CYS A 205 -11.74 -11.79 13.55
N GLU A 206 -11.80 -10.52 13.97
CA GLU A 206 -12.86 -10.02 14.86
C GLU A 206 -14.25 -10.25 14.27
N LYS A 207 -14.45 -9.87 12.99
CA LYS A 207 -15.72 -10.08 12.27
C LYS A 207 -15.91 -11.53 11.86
N ALA A 208 -14.86 -12.17 11.34
CA ALA A 208 -14.93 -13.57 10.91
C ALA A 208 -15.30 -14.48 12.09
N SER A 209 -14.68 -14.32 13.25
CA SER A 209 -14.92 -15.17 14.41
C SER A 209 -16.36 -15.08 14.92
N ALA A 210 -16.91 -13.88 15.01
CA ALA A 210 -18.31 -13.69 15.36
C ALA A 210 -19.26 -14.31 14.31
N TYR A 211 -18.93 -14.16 13.03
CA TYR A 211 -19.69 -14.80 11.95
C TYR A 211 -19.64 -16.34 12.04
N PHE A 212 -18.48 -16.95 12.22
CA PHE A 212 -18.37 -18.41 12.31
C PHE A 212 -19.06 -18.97 13.57
N LYS A 213 -19.01 -18.28 14.71
CA LYS A 213 -19.80 -18.66 15.89
C LYS A 213 -21.29 -18.59 15.59
N HIS A 214 -21.76 -17.55 14.90
CA HIS A 214 -23.15 -17.45 14.45
C HIS A 214 -23.55 -18.58 13.48
N GLN A 215 -22.64 -19.02 12.60
CA GLN A 215 -22.84 -20.17 11.72
C GLN A 215 -22.86 -21.52 12.44
N GLY A 216 -22.63 -21.56 13.76
CA GLY A 216 -22.70 -22.76 14.59
C GLY A 216 -21.34 -23.41 14.93
N PHE A 217 -20.22 -22.76 14.60
CA PHE A 217 -18.91 -23.27 15.00
C PHE A 217 -18.72 -23.10 16.52
N LYS A 218 -18.47 -24.21 17.23
CA LYS A 218 -18.37 -24.21 18.70
C LYS A 218 -17.01 -23.72 19.20
N ASN A 219 -15.94 -24.15 18.54
CA ASN A 219 -14.56 -23.94 18.97
C ASN A 219 -13.87 -22.96 18.02
N VAL A 220 -13.98 -21.67 18.30
CA VAL A 220 -13.46 -20.61 17.40
C VAL A 220 -12.38 -19.80 18.13
N TYR A 221 -11.18 -19.81 17.56
CA TYR A 221 -9.97 -19.19 18.10
C TYR A 221 -9.33 -18.26 17.07
N GLN A 222 -8.66 -17.23 17.54
CA GLN A 222 -8.01 -16.25 16.67
C GLN A 222 -6.68 -15.76 17.23
N LEU A 223 -5.74 -15.49 16.33
CA LEU A 223 -4.42 -14.97 16.69
C LEU A 223 -4.53 -13.55 17.23
N GLU A 224 -4.11 -13.34 18.48
CA GLU A 224 -4.11 -12.03 19.10
C GLU A 224 -3.15 -11.08 18.39
N GLY A 225 -3.65 -9.94 17.90
CA GLY A 225 -2.84 -8.93 17.19
C GLY A 225 -2.38 -9.34 15.79
N GLY A 226 -2.73 -10.54 15.32
CA GLY A 226 -2.38 -11.04 13.99
C GLY A 226 -0.91 -11.42 13.82
N VAL A 227 -0.48 -11.62 12.57
CA VAL A 227 0.88 -12.05 12.21
C VAL A 227 1.95 -11.08 12.73
N ILE A 228 1.67 -9.77 12.78
CA ILE A 228 2.61 -8.76 13.28
C ILE A 228 2.95 -9.01 14.75
N GLU A 229 1.93 -9.19 15.59
CA GLU A 229 2.12 -9.45 17.03
C GLU A 229 2.70 -10.85 17.28
N TYR A 230 2.31 -11.84 16.48
CA TYR A 230 2.90 -13.17 16.53
C TYR A 230 4.41 -13.14 16.31
N ALA A 231 4.88 -12.45 15.25
CA ALA A 231 6.30 -12.34 14.96
C ALA A 231 7.07 -11.63 16.09
N ARG A 232 6.44 -10.62 16.73
CA ARG A 232 7.00 -9.93 17.90
C ARG A 232 7.17 -10.89 19.08
N GLN A 233 6.13 -11.66 19.41
CA GLN A 233 6.16 -12.63 20.52
C GLN A 233 7.13 -13.78 20.24
N VAL A 234 7.14 -14.33 19.02
CA VAL A 234 8.10 -15.37 18.60
C VAL A 234 9.53 -14.94 18.86
N LYS A 235 9.91 -13.70 18.50
CA LYS A 235 11.25 -13.16 18.76
C LYS A 235 11.48 -12.91 20.26
N ALA A 236 10.52 -12.28 20.95
CA ALA A 236 10.67 -11.88 22.35
C ALA A 236 10.75 -13.09 23.31
N GLU A 237 10.01 -14.15 22.99
CA GLU A 237 9.88 -15.37 23.80
C GLU A 237 10.73 -16.52 23.25
N ASN A 238 11.50 -16.29 22.17
CA ASN A 238 12.35 -17.28 21.50
C ASN A 238 11.59 -18.57 21.12
N LEU A 239 10.40 -18.41 20.53
CA LEU A 239 9.56 -19.51 20.05
C LEU A 239 9.97 -19.93 18.64
N GLU A 240 9.60 -21.15 18.24
CA GLU A 240 9.68 -21.55 16.84
C GLU A 240 8.56 -20.89 16.03
N SER A 241 8.90 -20.22 14.92
CA SER A 241 7.89 -19.67 13.99
C SER A 241 7.27 -20.80 13.17
N LYS A 242 5.94 -20.89 13.23
CA LYS A 242 5.14 -21.73 12.34
C LYS A 242 4.59 -20.97 11.13
N PHE A 243 4.71 -19.66 11.15
CA PHE A 243 4.58 -18.83 9.96
C PHE A 243 5.85 -18.97 9.11
N ILE A 244 5.68 -19.17 7.82
CA ILE A 244 6.76 -19.26 6.83
C ILE A 244 6.67 -18.11 5.85
N GLY A 245 7.81 -17.53 5.48
CA GLY A 245 7.93 -16.48 4.48
C GLY A 245 7.69 -15.06 4.99
N LYS A 246 7.03 -14.27 4.16
CA LYS A 246 6.85 -12.82 4.32
C LYS A 246 5.40 -12.48 4.68
N ASN A 247 5.20 -11.58 5.63
CA ASN A 247 3.88 -11.04 5.93
C ASN A 247 3.62 -9.80 5.08
N PHE A 248 2.63 -9.83 4.19
CA PHE A 248 2.23 -8.66 3.41
C PHE A 248 1.69 -7.52 4.31
N VAL A 249 2.15 -6.29 4.08
CA VAL A 249 1.68 -5.08 4.77
C VAL A 249 1.16 -4.03 3.80
N PHE A 250 0.21 -3.21 4.26
CA PHE A 250 -0.61 -2.32 3.41
C PHE A 250 -0.03 -0.91 3.27
N ASP A 251 1.28 -0.83 3.11
CA ASP A 251 2.05 0.40 2.96
C ASP A 251 3.15 0.21 1.90
N ASN A 252 4.02 1.21 1.72
CA ASN A 252 5.01 1.18 0.64
C ASN A 252 6.05 0.05 0.77
N ARG A 253 6.20 -0.58 1.94
CA ARG A 253 7.11 -1.72 2.16
C ARG A 253 6.61 -3.00 1.51
N LEU A 254 5.29 -3.14 1.34
CA LEU A 254 4.59 -4.29 0.72
C LEU A 254 4.87 -5.67 1.36
N GLY A 255 5.64 -5.73 2.45
CA GLY A 255 5.65 -6.82 3.40
C GLY A 255 6.86 -6.76 4.32
N GLU A 256 6.84 -7.55 5.38
CA GLU A 256 7.87 -7.67 6.40
C GLU A 256 8.29 -9.13 6.49
N ARG A 257 9.60 -9.41 6.54
CA ARG A 257 10.09 -10.79 6.57
C ARG A 257 9.89 -11.42 7.94
N ILE A 258 9.23 -12.57 8.01
CA ILE A 258 9.03 -13.30 9.27
C ILE A 258 10.07 -14.43 9.39
N THR A 259 10.25 -15.19 8.30
CA THR A 259 11.33 -16.18 8.17
C THR A 259 12.10 -15.96 6.88
N ASP A 260 13.29 -16.57 6.78
CA ASP A 260 14.12 -16.50 5.58
C ASP A 260 13.61 -17.37 4.43
N ASP A 261 12.46 -18.03 4.59
CA ASP A 261 11.87 -18.87 3.56
C ASP A 261 11.31 -18.01 2.41
N ILE A 262 11.61 -18.37 1.17
CA ILE A 262 10.94 -17.85 -0.02
C ILE A 262 10.05 -18.96 -0.55
N ILE A 263 8.73 -18.79 -0.41
CA ILE A 263 7.73 -19.80 -0.81
C ILE A 263 6.99 -19.42 -2.10
N SER A 264 7.20 -18.19 -2.59
CA SER A 264 6.63 -17.66 -3.82
C SER A 264 7.66 -17.58 -4.94
N GLN A 265 7.18 -17.23 -6.13
CA GLN A 265 8.00 -17.07 -7.33
C GLN A 265 7.59 -15.84 -8.13
N CYS A 266 8.52 -15.33 -8.92
CA CYS A 266 8.28 -14.28 -9.90
C CYS A 266 7.17 -14.70 -10.86
N HIS A 267 6.11 -13.91 -10.93
CA HIS A 267 4.93 -14.21 -11.75
C HIS A 267 5.23 -14.18 -13.26
N GLN A 268 6.36 -13.63 -13.68
CA GLN A 268 6.78 -13.54 -15.09
C GLN A 268 7.72 -14.65 -15.54
N CYS A 269 8.66 -15.10 -14.69
CA CYS A 269 9.69 -16.06 -15.07
C CYS A 269 9.76 -17.33 -14.21
N GLY A 270 9.02 -17.42 -13.10
CA GLY A 270 8.99 -18.58 -12.22
C GLY A 270 10.20 -18.74 -11.29
N LYS A 271 11.16 -17.81 -11.30
CA LYS A 271 12.27 -17.82 -10.33
C LYS A 271 11.77 -17.56 -8.91
N PRO A 272 12.31 -18.24 -7.88
CA PRO A 272 11.98 -17.95 -6.48
C PRO A 272 12.16 -16.47 -6.16
N CYS A 273 11.10 -15.83 -5.66
CA CYS A 273 11.04 -14.41 -5.33
C CYS A 273 9.76 -14.13 -4.53
N ASP A 274 9.83 -13.24 -3.55
CA ASP A 274 8.71 -12.79 -2.71
C ASP A 274 8.57 -11.25 -2.68
N THR A 275 9.12 -10.58 -3.69
CA THR A 275 9.02 -9.12 -3.84
C THR A 275 7.77 -8.73 -4.60
N HIS A 276 6.76 -8.29 -3.86
CA HIS A 276 5.61 -7.60 -4.44
C HIS A 276 5.99 -6.21 -4.97
N THR A 277 5.45 -5.87 -6.13
CA THR A 277 5.53 -4.54 -6.72
C THR A 277 4.24 -4.20 -7.44
N ASN A 278 3.98 -2.91 -7.64
CA ASN A 278 2.93 -2.46 -8.53
C ASN A 278 3.53 -2.22 -9.92
N CYS A 279 2.77 -2.56 -10.96
CA CYS A 279 3.11 -2.21 -12.34
C CYS A 279 3.35 -0.69 -12.46
N ALA A 280 4.48 -0.31 -13.06
CA ALA A 280 4.87 1.09 -13.22
C ALA A 280 3.94 1.90 -14.14
N ASN A 281 3.14 1.22 -14.98
CA ASN A 281 2.10 1.89 -15.75
C ASN A 281 0.98 2.38 -14.81
N ASP A 282 0.82 3.71 -14.71
CA ASP A 282 -0.23 4.39 -13.94
C ASP A 282 -1.66 4.01 -14.34
N GLY A 283 -1.87 3.56 -15.58
CA GLY A 283 -3.16 3.03 -16.03
C GLY A 283 -3.40 1.57 -15.61
N CYS A 284 -2.42 0.94 -14.97
CA CYS A 284 -2.46 -0.46 -14.59
C CYS A 284 -2.45 -0.66 -13.08
N HIS A 285 -1.36 -0.26 -12.40
CA HIS A 285 -1.14 -0.49 -10.96
C HIS A 285 -1.43 -1.92 -10.46
N LEU A 286 -1.31 -2.92 -11.34
CA LEU A 286 -1.45 -4.32 -10.95
C LEU A 286 -0.36 -4.66 -9.92
N LEU A 287 -0.76 -5.16 -8.75
CA LEU A 287 0.16 -5.72 -7.76
C LEU A 287 0.54 -7.14 -8.19
N PHE A 288 1.83 -7.48 -8.22
CA PHE A 288 2.33 -8.80 -8.61
C PHE A 288 3.74 -9.04 -8.05
N ILE A 289 4.24 -10.28 -8.12
CA ILE A 289 5.60 -10.62 -7.70
C ILE A 289 6.55 -10.53 -8.88
N GLN A 290 7.64 -9.78 -8.72
CA GLN A 290 8.65 -9.56 -9.76
C GLN A 290 10.05 -9.69 -9.17
N CYS A 291 10.91 -10.50 -9.79
CA CYS A 291 12.34 -10.53 -9.46
C CYS A 291 13.11 -9.40 -10.14
N ASP A 292 14.29 -9.07 -9.63
CA ASP A 292 15.12 -7.96 -10.12
C ASP A 292 15.46 -8.04 -11.61
N GLU A 293 15.75 -9.24 -12.13
CA GLU A 293 16.02 -9.44 -13.55
C GLU A 293 14.80 -9.09 -14.43
N CYS A 294 13.60 -9.50 -14.00
CA CYS A 294 12.37 -9.17 -14.71
C CYS A 294 12.02 -7.69 -14.55
N ALA A 295 12.27 -7.11 -13.37
CA ALA A 295 12.08 -5.69 -13.12
C ALA A 295 12.95 -4.83 -14.05
N ALA A 296 14.23 -5.18 -14.22
CA ALA A 296 15.14 -4.51 -15.14
C ALA A 296 14.77 -4.74 -16.61
N LYS A 297 14.30 -5.93 -16.98
CA LYS A 297 13.90 -6.24 -18.36
C LYS A 297 12.58 -5.57 -18.77
N MET A 298 11.65 -5.43 -17.84
CA MET A 298 10.28 -4.99 -18.08
C MET A 298 10.00 -3.58 -17.57
N ASP A 299 11.02 -2.83 -17.12
CA ASP A 299 10.87 -1.50 -16.52
C ASP A 299 9.78 -1.46 -15.44
N HIS A 300 9.83 -2.45 -14.53
CA HIS A 300 8.84 -2.67 -13.47
C HIS A 300 7.38 -2.87 -13.93
N CYS A 301 7.16 -3.21 -15.20
CA CYS A 301 5.83 -3.47 -15.76
C CYS A 301 5.45 -4.96 -15.72
N CYS A 302 4.16 -5.22 -15.57
CA CYS A 302 3.62 -6.58 -15.53
C CYS A 302 3.53 -7.27 -16.90
N SER A 303 3.53 -6.50 -17.99
CA SER A 303 3.39 -6.99 -19.36
C SER A 303 4.12 -6.08 -20.35
N THR A 304 4.39 -6.61 -21.55
CA THR A 304 4.98 -5.84 -22.67
C THR A 304 4.09 -4.67 -23.06
N GLU A 305 2.77 -4.85 -23.11
CA GLU A 305 1.82 -3.75 -23.36
C GLU A 305 1.98 -2.61 -22.34
N CYS A 306 2.13 -2.94 -21.05
CA CYS A 306 2.37 -1.91 -20.03
C CYS A 306 3.72 -1.23 -20.21
N GLN A 307 4.76 -1.98 -20.58
CA GLN A 307 6.09 -1.46 -20.86
C GLN A 307 6.09 -0.51 -22.07
N GLU A 308 5.37 -0.85 -23.14
CA GLU A 308 5.20 0.00 -24.31
C GLU A 308 4.48 1.31 -23.94
N ILE A 309 3.42 1.23 -23.13
CA ILE A 309 2.66 2.42 -22.70
C ILE A 309 3.54 3.39 -21.91
N ILE A 310 4.37 2.92 -20.97
CA ILE A 310 5.21 3.85 -20.17
C ILE A 310 6.30 4.54 -21.00
N HIS A 311 6.65 3.99 -22.18
CA HIS A 311 7.59 4.58 -23.11
C HIS A 311 6.94 5.56 -24.11
N LEU A 312 5.62 5.63 -24.16
CA LEU A 312 4.93 6.66 -24.95
C LEU A 312 5.13 8.05 -24.33
N PRO A 313 5.07 9.13 -25.13
CA PRO A 313 5.01 10.48 -24.58
C PRO A 313 3.86 10.57 -23.56
N LEU A 314 4.09 11.28 -22.46
CA LEU A 314 3.13 11.38 -21.36
C LEU A 314 1.73 11.79 -21.85
N VAL A 315 1.67 12.63 -22.88
CA VAL A 315 0.43 13.09 -23.49
C VAL A 315 -0.42 11.93 -23.98
N GLU A 316 0.19 10.97 -24.66
CA GLU A 316 -0.46 9.76 -25.13
C GLU A 316 -0.82 8.85 -23.95
N GLN A 317 0.04 8.71 -22.95
CA GLN A 317 -0.28 7.95 -21.73
C GLN A 317 -1.53 8.49 -21.01
N ILE A 318 -1.67 9.82 -20.90
CA ILE A 318 -2.85 10.46 -20.30
C ILE A 318 -4.09 10.23 -21.16
N LYS A 319 -3.97 10.34 -22.49
CA LYS A 319 -5.08 10.07 -23.42
C LYS A 319 -5.58 8.62 -23.28
N LEU A 320 -4.68 7.64 -23.21
CA LEU A 320 -5.02 6.22 -23.05
C LEU A 320 -5.73 5.93 -21.71
N ARG A 321 -5.35 6.64 -20.64
CA ARG A 321 -5.99 6.50 -19.32
C ARG A 321 -7.36 7.17 -19.25
N LYS A 322 -7.63 8.18 -20.07
CA LYS A 322 -8.84 8.99 -19.98
C LYS A 322 -10.09 8.16 -20.27
N GLY A 323 -11.01 8.12 -19.30
CA GLY A 323 -12.28 7.38 -19.43
C GLY A 323 -12.18 5.89 -19.09
N GLN A 324 -10.99 5.36 -18.82
CA GLN A 324 -10.82 4.01 -18.29
C GLN A 324 -10.87 4.06 -16.75
N SER A 325 -11.79 3.31 -16.14
CA SER A 325 -11.79 3.15 -14.69
C SER A 325 -10.80 2.06 -14.30
N ASN A 326 -9.94 2.31 -13.31
CA ASN A 326 -9.00 1.32 -12.75
C ASN A 326 -9.69 0.14 -12.05
N SER A 327 -11.04 0.10 -12.02
CA SER A 327 -11.84 -0.86 -11.25
C SER A 327 -11.51 -2.31 -11.60
N ASN A 328 -11.32 -2.63 -12.88
CA ASN A 328 -11.07 -4.01 -13.33
C ASN A 328 -9.69 -4.57 -12.94
N LYS A 329 -8.74 -3.75 -12.45
CA LYS A 329 -7.38 -4.18 -12.06
C LYS A 329 -7.10 -4.08 -10.56
N ILE A 330 -7.83 -3.23 -9.83
CA ILE A 330 -7.71 -3.11 -8.36
C ILE A 330 -8.07 -4.42 -7.64
N PHE A 331 -9.00 -5.20 -8.20
CA PHE A 331 -9.42 -6.49 -7.64
C PHE A 331 -8.60 -7.68 -8.16
N LYS A 332 -7.96 -7.59 -9.33
CA LYS A 332 -7.22 -8.70 -9.95
C LYS A 332 -5.74 -8.77 -9.58
N LYS A 333 -5.36 -8.35 -8.38
CA LYS A 333 -3.96 -8.41 -7.91
C LYS A 333 -3.39 -9.81 -8.20
N GLY A 334 -2.20 -9.92 -8.80
CA GLY A 334 -1.57 -11.20 -9.18
C GLY A 334 -2.23 -11.98 -10.33
N LYS A 335 -3.48 -11.66 -10.72
CA LYS A 335 -4.31 -12.44 -11.64
C LYS A 335 -4.44 -11.79 -13.03
N SER A 336 -3.30 -11.62 -13.69
CA SER A 336 -3.25 -11.19 -15.10
C SER A 336 -2.90 -12.36 -16.01
N GLU A 337 -3.46 -12.41 -17.21
CA GLU A 337 -3.10 -13.41 -18.24
C GLU A 337 -1.67 -13.23 -18.75
N ALA A 338 -1.11 -12.04 -18.62
CA ALA A 338 0.31 -11.79 -18.93
C ALA A 338 1.27 -12.44 -17.91
N LEU A 339 0.77 -12.83 -16.73
CA LEU A 339 1.53 -13.46 -15.66
C LEU A 339 1.33 -14.98 -15.71
N LYS A 340 2.38 -15.70 -16.11
CA LYS A 340 2.33 -17.14 -16.39
C LYS A 340 2.54 -18.02 -15.15
N PHE A 341 3.21 -17.47 -14.14
CA PHE A 341 3.68 -18.21 -12.97
C PHE A 341 2.91 -17.81 -11.70
N LYS A 342 1.65 -17.39 -11.88
CA LYS A 342 0.73 -17.04 -10.79
C LYS A 342 0.25 -18.31 -10.08
N HIS A 343 0.33 -18.31 -8.75
CA HIS A 343 -0.17 -19.40 -7.90
C HIS A 343 -1.13 -18.84 -6.86
N SER A 344 -2.27 -19.50 -6.68
CA SER A 344 -3.28 -19.17 -5.68
C SER A 344 -3.99 -20.45 -5.22
N GLY A 345 -4.64 -20.41 -4.06
CA GLY A 345 -5.30 -21.57 -3.48
C GLY A 345 -4.34 -22.42 -2.64
N ALA A 346 -4.19 -23.71 -2.95
CA ALA A 346 -3.33 -24.62 -2.19
C ALA A 346 -1.85 -24.28 -2.39
N LEU A 347 -1.29 -23.52 -1.46
CA LEU A 347 0.11 -23.10 -1.47
C LEU A 347 1.00 -24.17 -0.81
N SER A 348 2.28 -24.17 -1.17
CA SER A 348 3.25 -25.11 -0.62
C SER A 348 3.86 -24.57 0.68
N ASP A 349 3.98 -25.46 1.67
CA ASP A 349 4.73 -25.19 2.89
C ASP A 349 6.26 -25.32 2.72
N VAL A 350 6.73 -25.60 1.49
CA VAL A 350 8.13 -25.86 1.18
C VAL A 350 8.79 -24.62 0.62
N SER A 351 9.88 -24.21 1.27
CA SER A 351 10.73 -23.12 0.79
C SER A 351 11.37 -23.45 -0.55
N LEU A 352 11.19 -22.59 -1.55
CA LEU A 352 11.81 -22.66 -2.87
C LEU A 352 13.25 -22.16 -2.86
N ALA A 353 13.54 -21.18 -2.00
CA ALA A 353 14.88 -20.64 -1.77
C ALA A 353 14.95 -20.04 -0.36
N LYS A 354 16.15 -19.68 0.09
CA LYS A 354 16.32 -18.84 1.29
C LYS A 354 16.66 -17.41 0.87
N ALA A 355 16.06 -16.44 1.55
CA ALA A 355 16.42 -15.05 1.41
C ALA A 355 17.89 -14.86 1.83
N LYS A 356 18.62 -14.03 1.08
CA LYS A 356 19.95 -13.60 1.50
C LYS A 356 19.80 -12.59 2.66
N PRO A 357 20.76 -12.53 3.60
CA PRO A 357 20.78 -11.50 4.62
C PRO A 357 20.70 -10.10 3.99
N GLU A 358 19.89 -9.22 4.56
CA GLU A 358 19.56 -7.88 4.02
C GLU A 358 20.78 -6.95 3.80
N ASN A 359 21.96 -7.29 4.32
CA ASN A 359 23.19 -6.52 4.13
C ASN A 359 23.68 -6.44 2.66
N ASP A 360 23.12 -7.26 1.76
CA ASP A 360 23.51 -7.30 0.33
C ASP A 360 22.46 -6.72 -0.64
N LEU A 361 21.32 -6.25 -0.14
CA LEU A 361 20.31 -5.62 -1.00
C LEU A 361 20.51 -4.10 -0.96
N PRO A 362 20.84 -3.44 -2.09
CA PRO A 362 20.85 -1.99 -2.11
C PRO A 362 19.44 -1.52 -1.74
N ILE A 363 19.33 -0.84 -0.59
CA ILE A 363 18.20 0.05 -0.26
C ILE A 363 17.85 0.76 -1.55
N ARG A 364 16.59 0.64 -1.98
CA ARG A 364 16.04 1.14 -3.26
C ARG A 364 16.58 2.55 -3.54
N GLN A 365 17.75 2.64 -4.17
CA GLN A 365 18.35 3.91 -4.52
C GLN A 365 17.56 4.34 -5.75
N LYS A 366 16.48 5.09 -5.52
CA LYS A 366 15.94 5.95 -6.56
C LYS A 366 17.14 6.73 -7.07
N ILE A 367 17.48 6.50 -8.34
CA ILE A 367 18.50 7.26 -9.05
C ILE A 367 18.20 8.73 -8.73
N ALA A 368 19.08 9.40 -7.98
CA ALA A 368 18.86 10.77 -7.55
C ALA A 368 18.95 11.67 -8.79
N THR A 369 17.85 11.81 -9.51
CA THR A 369 17.72 12.69 -10.66
C THR A 369 17.79 14.13 -10.15
N LYS A 370 18.83 14.85 -10.54
CA LYS A 370 19.00 16.24 -10.13
C LYS A 370 18.04 17.11 -10.95
N LYS A 371 17.07 17.70 -10.26
CA LYS A 371 16.10 18.66 -10.83
C LYS A 371 16.70 20.07 -10.76
N VAL A 372 16.78 20.76 -11.89
CA VAL A 372 17.26 22.14 -11.96
C VAL A 372 16.11 23.03 -12.39
N LEU A 373 15.72 24.00 -11.56
CA LEU A 373 14.65 24.95 -11.91
C LEU A 373 15.10 25.78 -13.11
N VAL A 374 14.29 25.78 -14.18
CA VAL A 374 14.56 26.51 -15.42
C VAL A 374 13.50 27.57 -15.74
N GLY A 375 12.26 27.43 -15.27
CA GLY A 375 11.20 28.39 -15.57
C GLY A 375 10.01 28.34 -14.64
N ASN A 376 9.09 29.30 -14.81
CA ASN A 376 7.82 29.37 -14.09
C ASN A 376 6.65 29.39 -15.08
N GLY A 377 5.56 28.73 -14.73
CA GLY A 377 4.32 28.74 -15.48
C GLY A 377 3.68 30.13 -15.48
N GLU A 378 3.19 30.57 -16.63
CA GLU A 378 2.57 31.88 -16.80
C GLU A 378 1.09 31.74 -17.15
N HIS A 379 0.78 30.91 -18.15
CA HIS A 379 -0.60 30.70 -18.60
C HIS A 379 -0.81 29.35 -19.32
N TYR A 380 -2.07 28.95 -19.48
CA TYR A 380 -2.46 27.77 -20.24
C TYR A 380 -3.67 28.08 -21.13
N TYR A 381 -3.47 27.94 -22.44
CA TYR A 381 -4.47 28.15 -23.47
C TYR A 381 -5.29 26.88 -23.67
N SER A 382 -6.46 26.82 -23.02
CA SER A 382 -7.26 25.59 -22.96
C SER A 382 -7.80 25.09 -24.30
N LYS A 383 -8.01 25.98 -25.29
CA LYS A 383 -8.51 25.59 -26.62
C LYS A 383 -7.45 24.93 -27.49
N SER A 384 -6.21 25.42 -27.40
CA SER A 384 -5.07 24.92 -28.18
C SER A 384 -4.21 23.91 -27.42
N GLN A 385 -4.48 23.69 -26.13
CA GLN A 385 -3.67 22.83 -25.25
C GLN A 385 -2.20 23.26 -25.19
N VAL A 386 -1.96 24.57 -25.14
CA VAL A 386 -0.62 25.15 -25.09
C VAL A 386 -0.37 25.80 -23.74
N ALA A 387 0.75 25.45 -23.12
CA ALA A 387 1.25 26.05 -21.90
C ALA A 387 2.33 27.09 -22.20
N LEU A 388 2.26 28.23 -21.53
CA LEU A 388 3.23 29.30 -21.60
C LEU A 388 4.08 29.30 -20.32
N PHE A 389 5.39 29.27 -20.48
CA PHE A 389 6.36 29.40 -19.41
C PHE A 389 7.30 30.58 -19.68
N THR A 390 7.74 31.24 -18.61
CA THR A 390 8.87 32.17 -18.67
C THR A 390 10.10 31.48 -18.10
N LEU A 391 11.18 31.40 -18.89
CA LEU A 391 12.45 30.86 -18.44
C LEU A 391 13.16 31.85 -17.53
N THR A 392 13.66 31.36 -16.41
CA THR A 392 14.34 32.17 -15.39
C THR A 392 15.81 31.81 -15.25
N ASN A 393 16.19 30.55 -15.52
CA ASN A 393 17.54 30.05 -15.34
C ASN A 393 17.89 29.01 -16.40
N LYS A 394 19.15 28.99 -16.83
CA LYS A 394 19.73 28.01 -17.77
C LYS A 394 18.99 27.90 -19.12
N GLU A 395 19.59 27.14 -20.02
CA GLU A 395 19.02 26.82 -21.32
C GLU A 395 18.28 25.47 -21.30
N ILE A 396 17.27 25.38 -22.15
CA ILE A 396 16.58 24.13 -22.49
C ILE A 396 16.68 23.88 -23.99
N ASN A 397 16.80 22.61 -24.36
CA ASN A 397 16.88 22.13 -25.73
C ASN A 397 15.76 21.14 -26.01
N THR A 398 15.27 21.10 -27.24
CA THR A 398 14.45 19.98 -27.71
C THR A 398 15.20 18.66 -27.51
N GLY A 399 14.56 17.67 -26.91
CA GLY A 399 15.14 16.41 -26.46
C GLY A 399 15.50 16.38 -24.98
N ASP A 400 15.49 17.51 -24.27
CA ASP A 400 15.69 17.52 -22.82
C ASP A 400 14.52 16.87 -22.09
N LEU A 401 14.83 16.14 -21.02
CA LEU A 401 13.84 15.67 -20.06
C LEU A 401 13.48 16.81 -19.11
N LEU A 402 12.22 17.25 -19.17
CA LEU A 402 11.69 18.33 -18.34
C LEU A 402 10.68 17.78 -17.33
N LEU A 403 10.49 18.54 -16.26
CA LEU A 403 9.52 18.27 -15.20
C LEU A 403 8.74 19.53 -14.91
N ILE A 404 7.42 19.44 -14.94
CA ILE A 404 6.53 20.46 -14.38
C ILE A 404 6.15 20.01 -12.98
N SER A 405 6.33 20.87 -11.99
CA SER A 405 5.94 20.60 -10.61
C SER A 405 5.08 21.74 -10.09
N GLY A 406 3.90 21.43 -9.57
CA GLY A 406 3.01 22.43 -9.01
C GLY A 406 1.95 21.86 -8.05
N PRO A 407 1.41 22.69 -7.13
CA PRO A 407 0.56 22.23 -6.03
C PRO A 407 -0.71 21.48 -6.46
N THR A 408 -1.22 21.79 -7.65
CA THR A 408 -2.43 21.14 -8.20
C THR A 408 -2.14 20.27 -9.41
N THR A 409 -1.03 20.53 -10.09
CA THR A 409 -0.64 19.85 -11.33
C THR A 409 0.13 18.57 -11.00
N GLY A 410 0.69 18.47 -9.80
CA GLY A 410 1.59 17.39 -9.40
C GLY A 410 2.96 17.55 -10.04
N GLU A 411 3.74 16.48 -9.99
CA GLU A 411 4.99 16.35 -10.75
C GLU A 411 4.70 15.61 -12.06
N VAL A 412 5.14 16.20 -13.16
CA VAL A 412 4.82 15.75 -14.50
C VAL A 412 6.07 15.81 -15.38
N GLU A 413 6.68 14.65 -15.63
CA GLU A 413 7.88 14.53 -16.46
C GLU A 413 7.51 14.31 -17.93
N PHE A 414 8.24 14.95 -18.85
CA PHE A 414 8.08 14.77 -20.28
C PHE A 414 9.37 15.15 -21.03
N THR A 415 9.59 14.51 -22.17
CA THR A 415 10.67 14.91 -23.08
C THR A 415 10.19 16.07 -23.95
N LEU A 416 10.98 17.13 -24.05
CA LEU A 416 10.63 18.29 -24.86
C LEU A 416 10.74 17.98 -26.35
N GLU A 417 9.65 17.66 -27.02
CA GLU A 417 9.68 17.35 -28.46
C GLU A 417 9.76 18.61 -29.32
N LYS A 418 8.91 19.60 -29.01
CA LYS A 418 8.80 20.87 -29.74
C LYS A 418 8.50 22.02 -28.79
N MET A 419 9.01 23.20 -29.11
CA MET A 419 8.65 24.45 -28.46
C MET A 419 8.66 25.61 -29.45
N LEU A 420 7.87 26.64 -29.16
CA LEU A 420 8.13 27.96 -29.73
C LEU A 420 8.77 28.85 -28.67
N VAL A 421 9.80 29.58 -29.08
CA VAL A 421 10.54 30.54 -28.27
C VAL A 421 10.18 31.93 -28.78
N ASN A 422 9.55 32.73 -27.92
CA ASN A 422 9.01 34.06 -28.26
C ASN A 422 8.10 34.05 -29.50
N GLY A 423 7.37 32.95 -29.71
CA GLY A 423 6.42 32.78 -30.82
C GLY A 423 6.99 32.19 -32.11
N VAL A 424 8.28 31.82 -32.15
CA VAL A 424 8.91 31.19 -33.32
C VAL A 424 9.43 29.80 -32.95
N GLU A 425 9.25 28.80 -33.81
CA GLU A 425 9.76 27.44 -33.57
C GLU A 425 11.28 27.47 -33.50
N ASN A 426 11.84 27.01 -32.38
CA ASN A 426 13.27 27.00 -32.14
C ASN A 426 13.63 25.81 -31.24
N THR A 427 14.83 25.28 -31.39
CA THR A 427 15.31 24.11 -30.67
C THR A 427 16.02 24.46 -29.36
N LEU A 428 16.44 25.71 -29.18
CA LEU A 428 17.13 26.23 -27.99
C LEU A 428 16.37 27.43 -27.41
N ALA A 429 16.20 27.44 -26.09
CA ALA A 429 15.64 28.57 -25.35
C ALA A 429 16.50 28.91 -24.14
N THR A 430 16.65 30.19 -23.84
CA THR A 430 17.57 30.72 -22.82
C THR A 430 16.82 31.50 -21.73
N ALA A 431 17.52 31.87 -20.65
CA ALA A 431 16.93 32.63 -19.56
C ALA A 431 16.38 33.98 -20.05
N GLY A 432 15.14 34.30 -19.68
CA GLY A 432 14.41 35.48 -20.15
C GLY A 432 13.43 35.20 -21.29
N ASP A 433 13.57 34.07 -21.98
CA ASP A 433 12.64 33.71 -23.07
C ASP A 433 11.28 33.25 -22.56
N LYS A 434 10.25 33.55 -23.36
CA LYS A 434 8.92 32.97 -23.21
C LYS A 434 8.79 31.78 -24.13
N ILE A 435 8.53 30.62 -23.55
CA ILE A 435 8.36 29.38 -24.30
C ILE A 435 6.91 28.93 -24.27
N THR A 436 6.43 28.42 -25.39
CA THR A 436 5.15 27.72 -25.47
C THR A 436 5.35 26.26 -25.81
N ILE A 437 4.75 25.39 -25.01
CA ILE A 437 4.85 23.93 -25.12
C ILE A 437 3.43 23.37 -25.21
N GLU A 438 3.19 22.44 -26.12
CA GLU A 438 1.91 21.72 -26.18
C GLU A 438 1.82 20.73 -25.00
N LEU A 439 0.84 20.93 -24.12
CA LEU A 439 0.62 20.10 -22.93
C LEU A 439 -0.87 19.78 -22.83
N PRO A 440 -1.27 18.52 -22.55
CA PRO A 440 -2.67 18.11 -22.51
C PRO A 440 -3.34 18.38 -21.16
N PHE A 441 -2.60 18.92 -20.19
CA PHE A 441 -3.07 19.23 -18.85
C PHE A 441 -2.88 20.72 -18.57
N LYS A 442 -3.80 21.28 -17.78
CA LYS A 442 -3.74 22.70 -17.41
C LYS A 442 -2.59 22.95 -16.46
N ILE A 443 -1.73 23.91 -16.79
CA ILE A 443 -0.76 24.47 -15.86
C ILE A 443 -1.32 25.72 -15.15
N ARG A 444 -0.75 26.05 -13.99
CA ARG A 444 -1.05 27.25 -13.20
C ARG A 444 0.19 28.12 -13.04
N LYS A 445 -0.03 29.37 -12.62
CA LYS A 445 1.05 30.32 -12.30
C LYS A 445 1.98 29.85 -11.17
N SER A 446 1.49 28.97 -10.31
CA SER A 446 2.26 28.35 -9.24
C SER A 446 3.20 27.24 -9.72
N ASP A 447 3.01 26.76 -10.95
CA ASP A 447 3.75 25.61 -11.47
C ASP A 447 5.14 26.05 -11.92
N LYS A 448 6.13 25.19 -11.68
CA LYS A 448 7.53 25.41 -11.96
C LYS A 448 8.01 24.41 -12.99
N LEU A 449 8.86 24.85 -13.89
CA LEU A 449 9.50 24.02 -14.91
C LEU A 449 10.93 23.73 -14.50
N PHE A 450 11.30 22.45 -14.47
CA PHE A 450 12.61 21.95 -14.13
C PHE A 450 13.19 21.18 -15.32
N LYS A 451 14.50 21.24 -15.49
CA LYS A 451 15.27 20.32 -16.34
C LYS A 451 15.82 19.20 -15.47
N ILE A 452 15.57 17.95 -15.88
CA ILE A 452 16.11 16.78 -15.20
C ILE A 452 17.46 16.44 -15.83
N THR A 453 18.49 16.35 -14.98
CA THR A 453 19.81 15.86 -15.37
C THR A 453 20.05 14.53 -14.66
N LYS A 454 20.34 13.47 -15.43
CA LYS A 454 20.85 12.20 -14.87
C LYS A 454 22.20 12.48 -14.21
N LYS A 455 22.42 11.93 -13.02
CA LYS A 455 23.71 11.98 -12.32
C LYS A 455 24.53 10.77 -12.67
#